data_AF-A0A7V4YWF1-F1
#
_entry.id   AF-A0A7V4YWF1-F1
#
_cell.length_a   1.000
_cell.length_b   1.000
_cell.length_c   1.000
_cell.angle_alpha   90.00
_cell.angle_beta   90.00
_cell.angle_gamma   90.00
#
_symmetry.space_group_name_H-M   'P 1'
#
loop_
_entity.id
_entity.type
_entity.pdbx_description
1 polymer ?
#
loop_
_entity_poly.entity_id
_entity_poly.type
_entity_poly.pdbx_seq_one_letter_code
_entity_poly.pdbx_strand_id
1 'polypeptide(L)'
;MRDIRAAIKDPDITNLGIVVDADDSAESTWQSVRAALEKTGCANLPTQPEPNGLILQPSSSLPYLQKRIGVWIMPDNQSPRAIEDLFLQLISEENYHLQRAKAVVAELIAEGQNLFSKTSSNKAETHTWLAWQEEPGKSMGLAIKSNWLNTEHPLAARFADWFSRLFDLEG
;
A
#
# COMPACT_ATOMS: atom_id res chain seq x y z
N MET A 1 -2.11 -12.03 -9.37
CA MET A 1 -1.06 -11.67 -10.37
C MET A 1 -1.38 -12.06 -11.83
N ARG A 2 -2.57 -12.59 -12.19
CA ARG A 2 -2.95 -12.74 -13.61
C ARG A 2 -3.15 -11.38 -14.31
N ASP A 3 -3.51 -10.35 -13.54
CA ASP A 3 -3.91 -9.03 -14.05
C ASP A 3 -2.73 -8.14 -14.49
N ILE A 4 -1.55 -8.29 -13.89
CA ILE A 4 -0.35 -7.50 -14.25
C ILE A 4 0.02 -7.70 -15.73
N ARG A 5 -0.04 -8.95 -16.22
CA ARG A 5 0.28 -9.26 -17.62
C ARG A 5 -0.73 -8.68 -18.59
N ALA A 6 -2.01 -8.66 -18.22
CA ALA A 6 -3.06 -8.09 -19.04
C ALA A 6 -2.88 -6.58 -19.16
N ALA A 7 -2.68 -5.89 -18.03
CA ALA A 7 -2.45 -4.45 -17.99
C ALA A 7 -1.19 -4.02 -18.78
N ILE A 8 -0.09 -4.78 -18.70
CA ILE A 8 1.13 -4.47 -19.47
C ILE A 8 0.89 -4.57 -20.99
N LYS A 9 0.03 -5.49 -21.43
CA LYS A 9 -0.26 -5.70 -22.86
C LYS A 9 -1.31 -4.74 -23.41
N ASP A 10 -2.09 -4.09 -22.55
CA ASP A 10 -3.16 -3.18 -22.95
C ASP A 10 -2.59 -1.91 -23.59
N PRO A 11 -2.76 -1.69 -24.92
CA PRO A 11 -2.16 -0.57 -25.62
C PRO A 11 -2.66 0.81 -25.15
N ASP A 12 -3.84 0.87 -24.51
CA ASP A 12 -4.44 2.12 -24.06
C ASP A 12 -3.87 2.60 -22.72
N ILE A 13 -3.11 1.75 -22.02
CA ILE A 13 -2.41 2.10 -20.78
C ILE A 13 -1.02 2.66 -21.12
N THR A 14 -0.73 3.92 -20.76
CA THR A 14 0.61 4.52 -20.89
C THR A 14 1.43 4.42 -19.61
N ASN A 15 0.76 4.44 -18.45
CA ASN A 15 1.35 4.43 -17.12
C ASN A 15 0.62 3.38 -16.27
N LEU A 16 1.35 2.43 -15.69
CA LEU A 16 0.81 1.35 -14.87
C LEU A 16 1.39 1.42 -13.46
N GLY A 17 0.54 1.61 -12.47
CA GLY A 17 0.90 1.50 -11.05
C GLY A 17 0.52 0.15 -10.47
N ILE A 18 1.49 -0.56 -9.89
CA ILE A 18 1.28 -1.81 -9.16
C ILE A 18 1.50 -1.49 -7.68
N VAL A 19 0.43 -1.57 -6.89
CA VAL A 19 0.48 -1.39 -5.43
C VAL A 19 0.08 -2.72 -4.78
N VAL A 20 0.92 -3.25 -3.91
CA VAL A 20 0.72 -4.55 -3.24
C VAL A 20 1.06 -4.46 -1.76
N ASP A 21 0.36 -5.19 -0.90
CA ASP A 21 0.73 -5.31 0.51
C ASP A 21 2.02 -6.12 0.69
N ALA A 22 2.83 -5.79 1.69
CA ALA A 22 4.03 -6.56 1.99
C ALA A 22 3.74 -7.98 2.49
N ASP A 23 2.50 -8.32 2.82
CA ASP A 23 2.10 -9.57 3.47
C ASP A 23 3.06 -9.88 4.64
N ASP A 24 3.84 -10.97 4.55
CA ASP A 24 4.81 -11.39 5.56
C ASP A 24 6.19 -10.70 5.44
N SER A 25 6.56 -10.21 4.24
CA SER A 25 7.84 -9.52 3.99
C SER A 25 7.82 -8.75 2.68
N ALA A 26 8.24 -7.48 2.75
CA ALA A 26 8.43 -6.62 1.59
C ALA A 26 9.40 -7.23 0.57
N GLU A 27 10.43 -7.94 1.04
CA GLU A 27 11.40 -8.60 0.15
C GLU A 27 10.77 -9.78 -0.60
N SER A 28 10.01 -10.65 0.06
CA SER A 28 9.35 -11.79 -0.61
C SER A 28 8.27 -11.34 -1.59
N THR A 29 7.52 -10.30 -1.22
CA THR A 29 6.54 -9.67 -2.09
C THR A 29 7.23 -9.04 -3.30
N TRP A 30 8.35 -8.34 -3.08
CA TRP A 30 9.16 -7.80 -4.18
C TRP A 30 9.62 -8.89 -5.14
N GLN A 31 10.17 -10.01 -4.65
CA GLN A 31 10.60 -11.11 -5.54
C GLN A 31 9.45 -11.67 -6.36
N SER A 32 8.25 -11.74 -5.77
CA SER A 32 7.05 -12.23 -6.46
C SER A 32 6.62 -11.28 -7.59
N VAL A 33 6.60 -9.96 -7.32
CA VAL A 33 6.30 -8.93 -8.33
C VAL A 33 7.38 -8.90 -9.40
N ARG A 34 8.65 -8.91 -9.01
CA ARG A 34 9.81 -8.95 -9.91
C ARG A 34 9.72 -10.14 -10.87
N ALA A 35 9.47 -11.35 -10.35
CA ALA A 35 9.32 -12.54 -11.17
C ALA A 35 8.12 -12.47 -12.13
N ALA A 36 7.07 -11.72 -11.79
CA ALA A 36 5.94 -11.48 -12.69
C ALA A 36 6.31 -10.49 -13.81
N LEU A 37 7.05 -9.43 -13.51
CA LEU A 37 7.56 -8.45 -14.45
C LEU A 37 8.61 -9.03 -15.41
N GLU A 38 9.52 -9.87 -14.92
CA GLU A 38 10.51 -10.55 -15.78
C GLU A 38 9.81 -11.43 -16.83
N LYS A 39 8.69 -12.06 -16.47
CA LYS A 39 7.89 -12.87 -17.41
C LYS A 39 7.15 -12.04 -18.47
N THR A 40 7.08 -10.71 -18.34
CA THR A 40 6.56 -9.82 -19.39
C THR A 40 7.67 -9.25 -20.29
N GLY A 41 8.92 -9.60 -19.99
CA GLY A 41 10.12 -9.14 -20.69
C GLY A 41 10.94 -8.16 -19.86
N CYS A 42 10.39 -7.50 -18.84
CA CYS A 42 11.12 -6.47 -18.08
C CYS A 42 12.46 -7.01 -17.56
N ALA A 43 13.56 -6.34 -17.92
CA ALA A 43 14.92 -6.75 -17.57
C ALA A 43 15.59 -5.71 -16.65
N ASN A 44 16.73 -6.09 -16.04
CA ASN A 44 17.54 -5.22 -15.18
C ASN A 44 16.77 -4.65 -13.96
N LEU A 45 15.86 -5.43 -13.40
CA LEU A 45 15.13 -5.07 -12.19
C LEU A 45 16.06 -5.16 -10.95
N PRO A 46 15.91 -4.27 -9.96
CA PRO A 46 16.71 -4.32 -8.74
C PRO A 46 16.43 -5.61 -7.96
N THR A 47 17.45 -6.11 -7.27
CA THR A 47 17.33 -7.34 -6.46
C THR A 47 16.54 -7.12 -5.18
N GLN A 48 16.49 -5.88 -4.68
CA GLN A 48 15.74 -5.46 -3.49
C GLN A 48 14.71 -4.39 -3.88
N PRO A 49 13.61 -4.23 -3.11
CA PRO A 49 12.67 -3.16 -3.36
C PRO A 49 13.31 -1.78 -3.14
N GLU A 50 13.05 -0.85 -4.06
CA GLU A 50 13.51 0.53 -3.95
C GLU A 50 12.72 1.28 -2.86
N PRO A 51 13.37 1.93 -1.87
CA PRO A 51 12.66 2.60 -0.77
C PRO A 51 11.68 3.69 -1.23
N ASN A 52 11.97 4.35 -2.34
CA ASN A 52 11.13 5.41 -2.93
C ASN A 52 10.20 4.91 -4.04
N GLY A 53 9.98 3.59 -4.09
CA GLY A 53 9.23 2.90 -5.13
C GLY A 53 10.00 2.80 -6.44
N LEU A 54 9.79 1.70 -7.16
CA LEU A 54 10.38 1.52 -8.49
C LEU A 54 9.55 2.28 -9.52
N ILE A 55 10.21 2.93 -10.47
CA ILE A 55 9.61 3.41 -11.72
C ILE A 55 10.50 2.98 -12.88
N LEU A 56 9.97 2.11 -13.72
CA LEU A 56 10.57 1.71 -15.00
C LEU A 56 10.10 2.68 -16.07
N GLN A 57 11.07 3.29 -16.77
CA GLN A 57 10.79 4.16 -17.90
C GLN A 57 10.59 3.35 -19.18
N PRO A 58 9.75 3.83 -20.12
CA PRO A 58 9.70 3.28 -21.46
C PRO A 58 11.10 3.26 -22.07
N SER A 59 11.47 2.17 -22.74
CA SER A 59 12.76 2.03 -23.39
C SER A 59 12.61 1.60 -24.84
N SER A 60 13.19 2.37 -25.75
CA SER A 60 13.26 2.04 -27.18
C SER A 60 14.10 0.79 -27.47
N SER A 61 15.01 0.41 -26.56
CA SER A 61 15.81 -0.83 -26.67
C SER A 61 15.08 -2.08 -26.18
N LEU A 62 13.95 -1.91 -25.46
CA LEU A 62 13.13 -3.01 -24.95
C LEU A 62 11.71 -2.90 -25.56
N PRO A 63 11.42 -3.59 -26.68
CA PRO A 63 10.18 -3.39 -27.44
C PRO A 63 8.89 -3.68 -26.66
N TYR A 64 8.98 -4.42 -25.55
CA TYR A 64 7.88 -4.74 -24.64
C TYR A 64 7.69 -3.74 -23.49
N LEU A 65 8.63 -2.80 -23.28
CA LEU A 65 8.56 -1.75 -22.26
C LEU A 65 8.30 -0.40 -22.95
N GLN A 66 7.09 -0.24 -23.48
CA GLN A 66 6.64 1.02 -24.11
C GLN A 66 5.88 1.93 -23.13
N LYS A 67 5.78 1.52 -21.86
CA LYS A 67 4.92 2.13 -20.84
C LYS A 67 5.72 2.38 -19.59
N ARG A 68 5.34 3.41 -18.83
CA ARG A 68 5.92 3.66 -17.51
C ARG A 68 5.29 2.70 -16.52
N ILE A 69 6.10 1.90 -15.82
CA ILE A 69 5.60 0.92 -14.84
C ILE A 69 6.17 1.27 -13.48
N GLY A 70 5.28 1.58 -12.53
CA GLY A 70 5.65 1.80 -11.14
C GLY A 70 5.27 0.62 -10.27
N VAL A 71 6.12 0.31 -9.29
CA VAL A 71 5.81 -0.65 -8.23
C VAL A 71 5.98 0.01 -6.87
N TRP A 72 4.97 -0.16 -6.01
CA TRP A 72 5.00 0.20 -4.60
C TRP A 72 4.55 -1.00 -3.76
N ILE A 73 5.37 -1.37 -2.77
CA ILE A 73 5.02 -2.36 -1.76
C ILE A 73 4.63 -1.60 -0.51
N MET A 74 3.38 -1.78 -0.07
CA MET A 74 2.88 -1.11 1.11
C MET A 74 3.60 -1.59 2.38
N PRO A 75 3.70 -0.71 3.39
CA PRO A 75 3.34 0.70 3.31
C PRO A 75 4.47 1.54 2.71
N ASP A 76 5.72 1.09 2.82
CA ASP A 76 6.95 1.89 2.68
C ASP A 76 8.07 1.25 1.85
N ASN A 77 7.76 0.16 1.13
CA ASN A 77 8.70 -0.70 0.39
C ASN A 77 9.69 -1.50 1.24
N GLN A 78 9.57 -1.49 2.58
CA GLN A 78 10.59 -2.05 3.48
C GLN A 78 10.00 -2.92 4.60
N SER A 79 8.92 -2.46 5.21
CA SER A 79 8.28 -3.08 6.37
C SER A 79 7.29 -4.18 5.95
N PRO A 80 7.15 -5.28 6.72
CA PRO A 80 6.08 -6.26 6.56
C PRO A 80 4.78 -5.73 7.19
N ARG A 81 4.27 -4.63 6.67
CA ARG A 81 3.10 -3.94 7.21
C ARG A 81 2.02 -3.79 6.13
N ALA A 82 0.78 -3.72 6.57
CA ALA A 82 -0.35 -3.50 5.68
C ALA A 82 -0.67 -2.01 5.56
N ILE A 83 -1.54 -1.65 4.62
CA ILE A 83 -2.07 -0.28 4.51
C ILE A 83 -2.77 0.18 5.80
N GLU A 84 -3.38 -0.73 6.55
CA GLU A 84 -3.99 -0.44 7.85
C GLU A 84 -2.96 0.06 8.86
N ASP A 85 -1.75 -0.50 8.88
CA ASP A 85 -0.71 -0.02 9.81
C ASP A 85 -0.26 1.39 9.48
N LEU A 86 -0.20 1.75 8.19
CA LEU A 86 0.02 3.12 7.76
C LEU A 86 -1.14 4.01 8.22
N PHE A 87 -2.38 3.60 7.94
CA PHE A 87 -3.57 4.37 8.32
C PHE A 87 -3.60 4.67 9.82
N LEU A 88 -3.32 3.67 10.67
CA LEU A 88 -3.26 3.84 12.11
C LEU A 88 -2.13 4.78 12.56
N GLN A 89 -1.00 4.84 11.85
CA GLN A 89 0.09 5.78 12.11
C GLN A 89 -0.26 7.23 11.74
N LEU A 90 -1.26 7.44 10.87
CA LEU A 90 -1.74 8.79 10.53
C LEU A 90 -2.66 9.36 11.62
N ILE A 91 -3.18 8.51 12.52
CA ILE A 91 -4.01 8.94 13.64
C ILE A 91 -3.08 9.29 14.81
N SER A 92 -3.37 10.40 15.52
CA SER A 92 -2.63 10.74 16.74
C SER A 92 -2.64 9.58 17.75
N GLU A 93 -1.49 9.27 18.35
CA GLU A 93 -1.37 8.24 19.39
C GLU A 93 -2.22 8.57 20.64
N GLU A 94 -2.51 9.87 20.86
CA GLU A 94 -3.37 10.36 21.94
C GLU A 94 -4.86 10.27 21.62
N ASN A 95 -5.24 9.78 20.42
CA ASN A 95 -6.63 9.67 20.03
C ASN A 95 -7.40 8.66 20.90
N TYR A 96 -8.34 9.17 21.70
CA TYR A 96 -9.15 8.38 22.63
C TYR A 96 -9.84 7.18 21.96
N HIS A 97 -10.47 7.39 20.81
CA HIS A 97 -11.20 6.33 20.11
C HIS A 97 -10.25 5.25 19.59
N LEU A 98 -9.05 5.61 19.15
CA LEU A 98 -8.06 4.65 18.68
C LEU A 98 -7.53 3.80 19.84
N GLN A 99 -7.17 4.45 20.96
CA GLN A 99 -6.74 3.73 22.17
C GLN A 99 -7.82 2.76 22.65
N ARG A 100 -9.09 3.18 22.63
CA ARG A 100 -10.21 2.31 22.99
C ARG A 100 -10.39 1.15 22.00
N ALA A 101 -10.25 1.39 20.70
CA ALA A 101 -10.40 0.35 19.69
C ALA A 101 -9.33 -0.73 19.85
N LYS A 102 -8.08 -0.31 20.07
CA LYS A 102 -6.95 -1.20 20.40
C LYS A 102 -7.20 -2.01 21.66
N ALA A 103 -7.68 -1.37 22.72
CA ALA A 103 -7.99 -2.06 23.97
C ALA A 103 -9.06 -3.15 23.79
N VAL A 104 -10.19 -2.83 23.15
CA VAL A 104 -11.27 -3.80 22.92
C VAL A 104 -10.82 -4.96 22.03
N VAL A 105 -10.03 -4.69 20.98
CA VAL A 105 -9.45 -5.74 20.12
C VAL A 105 -8.51 -6.63 20.93
N ALA A 106 -7.66 -6.05 21.77
CA ALA A 106 -6.76 -6.80 22.63
C ALA A 106 -7.50 -7.66 23.67
N GLU A 107 -8.58 -7.14 24.27
CA GLU A 107 -9.46 -7.88 25.19
C GLU A 107 -10.10 -9.09 24.49
N LEU A 108 -10.68 -8.92 23.30
CA LEU A 108 -11.24 -10.03 22.52
C LEU A 108 -10.21 -11.13 22.21
N ILE A 109 -8.96 -10.73 21.93
CA ILE A 109 -7.86 -11.67 21.70
C ILE A 109 -7.47 -12.40 23.00
N ALA A 110 -7.39 -11.67 24.11
CA ALA A 110 -7.02 -12.22 25.42
C ALA A 110 -8.06 -13.22 25.94
N GLU A 111 -9.35 -12.94 25.72
CA GLU A 111 -10.47 -13.81 26.08
C GLU A 111 -10.68 -14.97 25.10
N GLY A 112 -9.92 -15.01 23.99
CA GLY A 112 -10.07 -16.00 22.93
C GLY A 112 -11.41 -15.93 22.19
N GLN A 113 -12.07 -14.77 22.22
CA GLN A 113 -13.36 -14.52 21.57
C GLN A 113 -13.21 -13.86 20.19
N ASN A 114 -11.98 -13.53 19.78
CA ASN A 114 -11.71 -12.96 18.46
C ASN A 114 -12.06 -13.97 17.34
N LEU A 115 -12.94 -13.55 16.42
CA LEU A 115 -13.26 -14.33 15.22
C LEU A 115 -12.25 -14.12 14.08
N PHE A 116 -11.55 -12.99 14.10
CA PHE A 116 -10.49 -12.64 13.15
C PHE A 116 -9.17 -13.30 13.54
N SER A 117 -8.26 -13.51 12.57
CA SER A 117 -6.91 -14.00 12.87
C SER A 117 -6.10 -12.94 13.64
N LYS A 118 -5.20 -13.37 14.52
CA LYS A 118 -4.30 -12.44 15.24
C LYS A 118 -3.46 -11.58 14.29
N THR A 119 -3.11 -12.12 13.12
CA THR A 119 -2.40 -11.38 12.06
C THR A 119 -3.23 -10.28 11.41
N SER A 120 -4.55 -10.28 11.60
CA SER A 120 -5.47 -9.26 11.09
C SER A 120 -5.94 -8.30 12.20
N SER A 121 -5.24 -8.21 13.34
CA SER A 121 -5.64 -7.33 14.44
C SER A 121 -5.68 -5.86 14.02
N ASN A 122 -4.71 -5.41 13.23
CA ASN A 122 -4.67 -4.06 12.66
C ASN A 122 -5.91 -3.73 11.82
N LYS A 123 -6.47 -4.70 11.08
CA LYS A 123 -7.74 -4.57 10.36
C LYS A 123 -8.92 -4.40 11.32
N ALA A 124 -8.96 -5.23 12.36
CA ALA A 124 -9.99 -5.12 13.39
C ALA A 124 -9.95 -3.76 14.10
N GLU A 125 -8.75 -3.30 14.48
CA GLU A 125 -8.52 -1.99 15.10
C GLU A 125 -8.98 -0.85 14.19
N THR A 126 -8.52 -0.86 12.93
CA THR A 126 -8.82 0.17 11.93
C THR A 126 -10.32 0.28 11.69
N HIS A 127 -10.99 -0.83 11.43
CA HIS A 127 -12.43 -0.82 11.14
C HIS A 127 -13.28 -0.51 12.37
N THR A 128 -12.87 -0.93 13.57
CA THR A 128 -13.53 -0.54 14.82
C THR A 128 -13.43 0.96 15.04
N TRP A 129 -12.24 1.54 14.86
CA TRP A 129 -12.05 2.98 14.95
C TRP A 129 -12.87 3.74 13.92
N LEU A 130 -12.89 3.31 12.65
CA LEU A 130 -13.69 3.91 11.58
C LEU A 130 -15.19 3.89 11.90
N ALA A 131 -15.68 2.83 12.55
CA ALA A 131 -17.07 2.72 12.98
C ALA A 131 -17.46 3.71 14.09
N TRP A 132 -16.49 4.29 14.80
CA TRP A 132 -16.71 5.26 15.88
C TRP A 132 -16.48 6.72 15.47
N GLN A 133 -16.18 6.98 14.19
CA GLN A 133 -16.03 8.35 13.70
C GLN A 133 -17.39 9.02 13.46
N GLU A 134 -17.39 10.34 13.28
CA GLU A 134 -18.60 11.16 13.06
C GLU A 134 -19.45 10.66 11.89
N GLU A 135 -18.82 10.10 10.86
CA GLU A 135 -19.49 9.37 9.79
C GLU A 135 -19.05 7.89 9.80
N PRO A 136 -19.78 7.02 10.55
CA PRO A 136 -19.46 5.61 10.64
C PRO A 136 -19.48 4.92 9.28
N GLY A 137 -18.53 4.01 9.07
CA GLY A 137 -18.48 3.18 7.86
C GLY A 137 -17.81 3.84 6.65
N LYS A 138 -17.25 5.06 6.80
CA LYS A 138 -16.34 5.60 5.79
C LYS A 138 -15.18 4.64 5.53
N SER A 139 -14.83 4.47 4.25
CA SER A 139 -13.63 3.74 3.88
C SER A 139 -12.38 4.51 4.29
N MET A 140 -11.25 3.81 4.47
CA MET A 140 -9.95 4.43 4.76
C MET A 140 -9.61 5.54 3.74
N GLY A 141 -9.84 5.29 2.45
CA GLY A 141 -9.59 6.28 1.39
C GLY A 141 -10.43 7.56 1.50
N LEU A 142 -11.66 7.46 2.02
CA LEU A 142 -12.49 8.63 2.30
C LEU A 142 -12.11 9.30 3.62
N ALA A 143 -11.69 8.53 4.62
CA ALA A 143 -11.20 9.05 5.89
C ALA A 143 -9.92 9.88 5.72
N ILE A 144 -9.06 9.59 4.72
CA ILE A 144 -7.88 10.43 4.40
C ILE A 144 -8.26 11.87 4.03
N LYS A 145 -9.46 12.09 3.49
CA LYS A 145 -9.96 13.44 3.13
C LYS A 145 -10.58 14.20 4.31
N SER A 146 -10.65 13.58 5.49
CA SER A 146 -11.15 14.20 6.70
C SER A 146 -10.02 14.93 7.45
N ASN A 147 -10.38 15.74 8.45
CA ASN A 147 -9.42 16.33 9.39
C ASN A 147 -8.99 15.34 10.50
N TRP A 148 -9.31 14.04 10.39
CA TRP A 148 -9.04 13.05 11.42
C TRP A 148 -7.60 12.51 11.39
N LEU A 149 -6.89 12.73 10.29
CA LEU A 149 -5.56 12.16 10.03
C LEU A 149 -4.51 13.25 9.87
N ASN A 150 -3.28 12.96 10.31
CA ASN A 150 -2.11 13.76 10.01
C ASN A 150 -1.61 13.47 8.58
N THR A 151 -2.01 14.30 7.63
CA THR A 151 -1.63 14.16 6.22
C THR A 151 -0.17 14.54 5.93
N GLU A 152 0.53 15.17 6.88
CA GLU A 152 1.95 15.56 6.73
C GLU A 152 2.92 14.42 7.09
N HIS A 153 2.42 13.20 7.28
CA HIS A 153 3.26 12.06 7.62
C HIS A 153 4.27 11.78 6.47
N PRO A 154 5.59 11.64 6.76
CA PRO A 154 6.62 11.48 5.73
C PRO A 154 6.37 10.31 4.77
N LEU A 155 5.73 9.25 5.25
CA LEU A 155 5.36 8.11 4.42
C LEU A 155 4.29 8.45 3.38
N ALA A 156 3.28 9.23 3.76
CA ALA A 156 2.24 9.68 2.84
C ALA A 156 2.84 10.59 1.76
N ALA A 157 3.77 11.48 2.16
CA ALA A 157 4.50 12.33 1.23
C ALA A 157 5.35 11.51 0.23
N ARG A 158 6.08 10.47 0.68
CA ARG A 158 6.86 9.61 -0.23
C ARG A 158 5.98 8.83 -1.21
N PHE A 159 4.86 8.30 -0.75
CA PHE A 159 3.91 7.61 -1.62
C PHE A 159 3.31 8.56 -2.65
N ALA A 160 2.90 9.77 -2.23
CA ALA A 160 2.37 10.81 -3.10
C ALA A 160 3.40 11.28 -4.15
N ASP A 161 4.67 11.45 -3.75
CA ASP A 161 5.77 11.77 -4.67
C ASP A 161 5.96 10.67 -5.71
N TRP A 162 6.04 9.39 -5.29
CA TRP A 162 6.15 8.27 -6.22
C TRP A 162 4.98 8.21 -7.19
N PHE A 163 3.75 8.41 -6.70
CA PHE A 163 2.55 8.40 -7.52
C PHE A 163 2.56 9.56 -8.54
N SER A 164 2.95 10.76 -8.11
CA SER A 164 3.03 11.95 -8.96
C SER A 164 4.09 11.80 -10.05
N ARG A 165 5.27 11.26 -9.70
CA ARG A 165 6.32 10.89 -10.67
C ARG A 165 5.89 9.78 -11.61
N LEU A 166 5.07 8.83 -11.17
CA LEU A 166 4.62 7.74 -12.04
C LEU A 166 3.59 8.22 -13.07
N PHE A 167 2.67 9.10 -12.69
CA PHE A 167 1.57 9.54 -13.55
C PHE A 167 1.77 10.94 -14.16
N ASP A 168 2.96 11.53 -13.97
CA ASP A 168 3.30 12.87 -14.47
C ASP A 168 2.26 13.92 -14.03
N LEU A 169 1.84 13.88 -12.75
CA LEU A 169 0.81 14.76 -12.19
C LEU A 169 1.35 16.14 -11.79
N GLU A 170 2.66 16.33 -11.85
CA GLU A 170 3.30 17.64 -11.71
C GLU A 170 3.34 18.31 -13.09
N GLY A 171 2.22 18.95 -13.44
CA GLY A 171 2.02 19.80 -14.62
C GLY A 171 1.08 20.95 -14.29
#